data_AF-A0A940UKX6-F1
#
_entry.id   AF-A0A940UKX6-F1
#
_cell.length_a   1.000
_cell.length_b   1.000
_cell.length_c   1.000
_cell.angle_alpha   90.00
_cell.angle_beta   90.00
_cell.angle_gamma   90.00
#
_symmetry.space_group_name_H-M   'P 1'
#
loop_
_entity.id
_entity.type
_entity.pdbx_description
1 polymer ?
#
loop_
_entity_poly.entity_id
_entity_poly.type
_entity_poly.pdbx_seq_one_letter_code
_entity_poly.pdbx_strand_id
1 'polypeptide(L)'
;TAALMRAAPIFCDMSREGKLGCDIWLVHLTGEEFPSDCLGARHLSQQIVEGTLKLRLVEDGERDLSKVQIHGAFVLDMVAHNSDSDRDKFQISPGRGAEAIWLAYQAHIANEIWNAYARVWNGHPSRRGRGPGKRSPDKKIIPEIALHPKLDGQIRLPRDPKSTLYNTDGQIFSDVGIPVVLFMENYDINRKGYHDSQDTMANIDLDYGSAVVAVAIEAVARAATEKPLRF
;
A
#
# COMPACT_ATOMS: atom_id res chain seq x y z
N THR A 1 7.07 5.96 -1.01
CA THR A 1 6.85 7.27 -1.69
C THR A 1 6.52 7.19 -3.17
N ALA A 2 7.32 6.52 -4.02
CA ALA A 2 7.07 6.46 -5.48
C ALA A 2 5.66 5.93 -5.84
N ALA A 3 5.13 4.99 -5.07
CA ALA A 3 3.77 4.48 -5.21
C ALA A 3 2.70 5.59 -5.19
N LEU A 4 2.81 6.54 -4.27
CA LEU A 4 1.87 7.67 -4.15
C LEU A 4 1.88 8.53 -5.42
N MET A 5 3.07 8.81 -5.97
CA MET A 5 3.21 9.58 -7.21
C MET A 5 2.62 8.85 -8.42
N ARG A 6 2.66 7.52 -8.44
CA ARG A 6 2.00 6.70 -9.49
C ARG A 6 0.49 6.67 -9.35
N ALA A 7 -0.02 6.70 -8.12
CA ALA A 7 -1.44 6.68 -7.82
C ALA A 7 -2.14 8.02 -8.12
N ALA A 8 -1.46 9.15 -7.86
CA ALA A 8 -1.99 10.50 -7.99
C ALA A 8 -2.73 10.78 -9.31
N PRO A 9 -2.13 10.59 -10.51
CA PRO A 9 -2.84 10.90 -11.75
C PRO A 9 -4.09 10.03 -11.95
N ILE A 10 -4.06 8.76 -11.53
CA ILE A 10 -5.19 7.83 -11.64
C ILE A 10 -6.38 8.35 -10.81
N PHE A 11 -6.14 8.70 -9.55
CA PHE A 11 -7.20 9.19 -8.67
C PHE A 11 -7.67 10.59 -9.07
N CYS A 12 -6.79 11.45 -9.59
CA CYS A 12 -7.19 12.72 -10.17
C CYS A 12 -8.13 12.54 -11.37
N ASP A 13 -7.85 11.59 -12.27
CA ASP A 13 -8.69 11.29 -13.42
C ASP A 13 -10.07 10.77 -12.97
N MET A 14 -10.09 9.80 -12.05
CA MET A 14 -11.33 9.27 -11.48
C MET A 14 -12.15 10.35 -10.75
N SER A 15 -11.50 11.26 -10.04
CA SER A 15 -12.15 12.40 -9.38
C SER A 15 -12.78 13.34 -10.39
N ARG A 16 -12.05 13.73 -11.45
CA ARG A 16 -12.56 14.58 -12.54
C ARG A 16 -13.74 13.95 -13.27
N GLU A 17 -13.74 12.63 -13.40
CA GLU A 17 -14.83 11.86 -14.00
C GLU A 17 -16.02 11.62 -13.05
N GLY A 18 -15.96 12.08 -11.80
CA GLY A 18 -17.02 11.90 -10.81
C GLY A 18 -17.25 10.44 -10.39
N LYS A 19 -16.22 9.59 -10.54
CA LYS A 19 -16.32 8.15 -10.23
C LYS A 19 -16.17 7.83 -8.74
N LEU A 20 -15.50 8.70 -7.99
CA LEU A 20 -15.19 8.47 -6.57
C LEU A 20 -16.38 8.84 -5.68
N GLY A 21 -16.73 7.96 -4.74
CA GLY A 21 -17.74 8.18 -3.71
C GLY A 21 -17.23 8.94 -2.48
N CYS A 22 -15.91 9.12 -2.34
CA CYS A 22 -15.29 9.96 -1.32
C CYS A 22 -13.98 10.57 -1.83
N ASP A 23 -13.45 11.55 -1.09
CA ASP A 23 -12.11 12.08 -1.35
C ASP A 23 -11.04 11.01 -1.04
N ILE A 24 -9.98 10.97 -1.85
CA ILE A 24 -8.79 10.12 -1.60
C ILE A 24 -7.63 11.03 -1.22
N TRP A 25 -6.97 10.71 -0.10
CA TRP A 25 -5.78 11.43 0.35
C TRP A 25 -4.53 10.57 0.15
N LEU A 26 -3.50 11.16 -0.45
CA LEU A 26 -2.18 10.55 -0.57
C LEU A 26 -1.28 11.13 0.52
N VAL A 27 -1.05 10.36 1.57
CA VAL A 27 -0.34 10.81 2.76
C VAL A 27 1.07 10.24 2.75
N HIS A 28 2.07 11.11 2.84
CA HIS A 28 3.46 10.73 3.07
C HIS A 28 3.83 11.05 4.51
N LEU A 29 3.93 10.02 5.34
CA LEU A 29 4.26 10.16 6.75
C LEU A 29 5.77 10.37 6.91
N THR A 30 6.14 11.05 7.99
CA THR A 30 7.54 11.34 8.34
C THR A 30 7.80 10.89 9.76
N GLY A 31 9.02 10.41 10.04
CA GLY A 31 9.41 9.97 11.38
C GLY A 31 8.76 8.66 11.81
N GLU A 32 8.54 7.75 10.86
CA GLU A 32 8.12 6.36 11.12
C GLU A 32 9.22 5.63 11.90
N GLU A 33 10.45 5.68 11.37
CA GLU A 33 11.62 5.02 11.95
C GLU A 33 12.03 5.53 13.35
N PHE A 34 12.67 4.64 14.11
CA PHE A 34 13.33 5.00 15.37
C PHE A 34 14.44 6.04 15.13
N PRO A 35 14.59 7.08 15.98
CA PRO A 35 13.98 7.29 17.29
C PRO A 35 12.63 8.02 17.28
N SER A 36 12.11 8.42 16.12
CA SER A 36 10.84 9.15 16.06
C SER A 36 9.63 8.26 16.34
N ASP A 37 9.69 6.97 15.98
CA ASP A 37 8.70 5.94 16.32
C ASP A 37 7.26 6.38 15.96
N CYS A 38 6.98 6.40 14.66
CA CYS A 38 5.68 6.77 14.10
C CYS A 38 5.21 8.19 14.46
N LEU A 39 6.13 9.15 14.66
CA LEU A 39 5.80 10.51 15.11
C LEU A 39 4.77 11.19 14.20
N GLY A 40 4.91 11.05 12.89
CA GLY A 40 3.98 11.60 11.91
C GLY A 40 2.59 10.98 12.01
N ALA A 41 2.49 9.65 12.10
CA ALA A 41 1.21 8.97 12.27
C ALA A 41 0.53 9.33 13.59
N ARG A 42 1.30 9.44 14.68
CA ARG A 42 0.81 9.86 15.99
C ARG A 42 0.25 11.28 15.94
N HIS A 43 0.98 12.22 15.34
CA HIS A 43 0.53 13.60 15.20
C HIS A 43 -0.74 13.72 14.36
N LEU A 44 -0.79 13.06 13.21
CA LEU A 44 -1.98 13.04 12.35
C LEU A 44 -3.17 12.41 13.08
N SER A 45 -2.97 11.28 13.75
CA SER A 45 -4.02 10.59 14.52
C SER A 45 -4.56 11.46 15.64
N GLN A 46 -3.69 12.16 16.36
CA GLN A 46 -4.10 13.13 17.39
C GLN A 46 -5.01 14.20 16.81
N GLN A 47 -4.62 14.82 15.69
CA GLN A 47 -5.42 15.87 15.04
C GLN A 47 -6.77 15.38 14.55
N ILE A 48 -6.85 14.15 14.05
CA ILE A 48 -8.11 13.52 13.62
C ILE A 48 -9.02 13.29 14.83
N VAL A 49 -8.49 12.68 15.90
CA VAL A 49 -9.25 12.33 17.10
C VAL A 49 -9.73 13.58 17.85
N GLU A 50 -8.88 14.60 17.95
CA GLU A 50 -9.21 15.86 18.62
C GLU A 50 -10.10 16.78 17.75
N GLY A 51 -10.32 16.44 16.47
CA GLY A 51 -11.07 17.30 15.55
C GLY A 51 -10.37 18.63 15.28
N THR A 52 -9.04 18.63 15.21
CA THR A 52 -8.20 19.82 15.00
C THR A 52 -7.44 19.79 13.68
N LEU A 53 -7.69 18.78 12.84
CA LEU A 53 -6.99 18.59 11.57
C LEU A 53 -7.19 19.78 10.63
N LYS A 54 -6.07 20.33 10.17
CA LYS A 54 -6.00 21.38 9.16
C LYS A 54 -4.98 21.02 8.11
N LEU A 55 -5.32 21.27 6.85
CA LEU A 55 -4.43 21.08 5.72
C LEU A 55 -3.85 22.42 5.29
N ARG A 56 -2.52 22.55 5.33
CA ARG A 56 -1.82 23.69 4.76
C ARG A 56 -1.76 23.55 3.23
N LEU A 57 -2.17 24.59 2.53
CA LEU A 57 -2.15 24.68 1.07
C LEU A 57 -0.88 25.40 0.60
N VAL A 58 -0.52 25.22 -0.68
CA VAL A 58 0.70 25.78 -1.29
C VAL A 58 0.73 27.31 -1.26
N GLU A 59 -0.44 27.97 -1.33
CA GLU A 59 -0.56 29.44 -1.41
C GLU A 59 -0.85 30.08 -0.04
N ASP A 60 -0.23 29.58 1.04
CA ASP A 60 -0.40 30.05 2.44
C ASP A 60 -1.86 30.05 2.97
N GLY A 61 -2.72 29.25 2.36
CA GLY A 61 -4.08 28.96 2.86
C GLY A 61 -4.12 27.77 3.82
N GLU A 62 -5.11 27.74 4.70
CA GLU A 62 -5.49 26.55 5.47
C GLU A 62 -6.87 26.06 5.03
N ARG A 63 -7.03 24.74 4.89
CA ARG A 63 -8.33 24.08 4.79
C ARG A 63 -8.64 23.37 6.10
N ASP A 64 -9.75 23.75 6.71
CA ASP A 64 -10.26 23.09 7.91
C ASP A 64 -10.83 21.72 7.55
N LEU A 65 -10.31 20.68 8.19
CA LEU A 65 -10.70 19.28 8.03
C LEU A 65 -11.13 18.67 9.38
N SER A 66 -11.40 19.50 10.40
CA SER A 66 -11.84 19.09 11.74
C SER A 66 -13.07 18.17 11.76
N LYS A 67 -13.91 18.26 10.73
CA LYS A 67 -15.15 17.47 10.58
C LYS A 67 -15.04 16.35 9.55
N VAL A 68 -13.83 16.06 9.07
CA VAL A 68 -13.63 14.97 8.11
C VAL A 68 -13.96 13.63 8.77
N GLN A 69 -14.55 12.72 8.00
CA GLN A 69 -14.69 11.33 8.40
C GLN A 69 -13.69 10.50 7.60
N ILE A 70 -12.84 9.75 8.32
CA ILE A 70 -11.88 8.84 7.70
C ILE A 70 -12.55 7.49 7.52
N HIS A 71 -12.84 7.14 6.27
CA HIS A 71 -13.46 5.85 5.93
C HIS A 71 -12.48 4.67 6.00
N GLY A 72 -11.19 4.95 5.84
CA GLY A 72 -10.15 3.94 5.91
C GLY A 72 -8.79 4.45 5.48
N ALA A 73 -7.75 3.68 5.81
CA ALA A 73 -6.37 3.91 5.39
C ALA A 73 -5.75 2.63 4.81
N PHE A 74 -5.02 2.77 3.71
CA PHE A 74 -4.16 1.72 3.18
C PHE A 74 -2.72 2.16 3.37
N VAL A 75 -1.98 1.44 4.21
CA VAL A 75 -0.57 1.71 4.51
C VAL A 75 0.29 0.78 3.67
N LEU A 76 1.26 1.33 2.96
CA LEU A 76 2.26 0.55 2.23
C LEU A 76 3.59 0.70 2.95
N ASP A 77 4.16 -0.41 3.38
CA ASP A 77 5.48 -0.47 3.99
C ASP A 77 6.26 -1.68 3.45
N MET A 78 7.59 -1.57 3.40
CA MET A 78 8.52 -2.58 2.88
C MET A 78 7.94 -3.32 1.67
N VAL A 79 7.79 -2.57 0.57
CA VAL A 79 7.34 -3.12 -0.71
C VAL A 79 8.54 -3.23 -1.64
N ALA A 80 8.55 -4.29 -2.45
CA ALA A 80 9.49 -4.51 -3.56
C ALA A 80 10.79 -5.28 -3.26
N HIS A 81 11.06 -5.84 -2.09
CA HIS A 81 12.21 -6.74 -1.94
C HIS A 81 11.96 -8.07 -2.63
N ASN A 82 10.80 -8.69 -2.39
CA ASN A 82 10.42 -10.02 -2.89
C ASN A 82 11.40 -11.12 -2.41
N SER A 83 11.16 -11.72 -1.25
CA SER A 83 12.05 -12.75 -0.68
C SER A 83 12.23 -13.94 -1.63
N ASP A 84 13.46 -14.43 -1.80
CA ASP A 84 13.76 -15.59 -2.65
C ASP A 84 13.13 -16.90 -2.11
N SER A 85 12.98 -17.03 -0.78
CA SER A 85 12.39 -18.22 -0.15
C SER A 85 10.86 -18.23 -0.21
N ASP A 86 10.23 -17.06 -0.35
CA ASP A 86 8.79 -16.87 -0.33
C ASP A 86 8.38 -15.84 -1.41
N ARG A 87 8.77 -16.13 -2.65
CA ARG A 87 8.54 -15.20 -3.78
C ARG A 87 7.06 -14.92 -4.01
N ASP A 88 6.82 -13.70 -4.44
CA ASP A 88 5.55 -13.13 -4.87
C ASP A 88 4.47 -13.10 -3.78
N LYS A 89 4.85 -13.38 -2.53
CA LYS A 89 3.98 -13.33 -1.36
C LYS A 89 4.00 -11.95 -0.73
N PHE A 90 2.83 -11.43 -0.39
CA PHE A 90 2.69 -10.21 0.40
C PHE A 90 1.53 -10.38 1.38
N GLN A 91 1.49 -9.56 2.41
CA GLN A 91 0.41 -9.58 3.39
C GLN A 91 -0.58 -8.44 3.16
N ILE A 92 -1.85 -8.78 3.37
CA ILE A 92 -2.98 -7.87 3.50
C ILE A 92 -3.39 -7.96 4.97
N SER A 93 -2.89 -7.05 5.79
CA SER A 93 -2.99 -7.11 7.25
C SER A 93 -3.97 -6.05 7.75
N PRO A 94 -5.28 -6.35 7.87
CA PRO A 94 -6.25 -5.40 8.41
C PRO A 94 -6.04 -5.14 9.89
N GLY A 95 -6.44 -3.94 10.31
CA GLY A 95 -6.71 -3.59 11.70
C GLY A 95 -7.98 -4.26 12.24
N ARG A 96 -8.48 -3.74 13.36
CA ARG A 96 -9.68 -4.28 14.01
C ARG A 96 -10.96 -3.66 13.43
N GLY A 97 -12.08 -4.38 13.54
CA GLY A 97 -13.41 -3.89 13.16
C GLY A 97 -13.87 -4.37 11.78
N ALA A 98 -15.19 -4.28 11.54
CA ALA A 98 -15.81 -4.78 10.31
C ALA A 98 -15.36 -3.96 9.08
N GLU A 99 -15.12 -2.66 9.29
CA GLU A 99 -14.66 -1.71 8.29
C GLU A 99 -13.26 -2.08 7.80
N ALA A 100 -12.32 -2.40 8.71
CA ALA A 100 -10.98 -2.83 8.34
C ALA A 100 -11.00 -4.17 7.57
N ILE A 101 -11.87 -5.09 7.97
CA ILE A 101 -12.09 -6.35 7.25
C ILE A 101 -12.68 -6.10 5.86
N TRP A 102 -13.61 -5.15 5.73
CA TRP A 102 -14.16 -4.78 4.42
C TRP A 102 -13.09 -4.16 3.52
N LEU A 103 -12.20 -3.31 4.04
CA LEU A 103 -11.06 -2.79 3.28
C LEU A 103 -10.11 -3.92 2.85
N ALA A 104 -9.82 -4.88 3.73
CA ALA A 104 -8.99 -6.05 3.38
C ALA A 104 -9.68 -6.95 2.34
N TYR A 105 -11.01 -7.03 2.36
CA TYR A 105 -11.77 -7.70 1.31
C TYR A 105 -11.60 -6.99 -0.04
N GLN A 106 -11.66 -5.65 -0.10
CA GLN A 106 -11.37 -4.92 -1.35
C GLN A 106 -9.94 -5.15 -1.84
N ALA A 107 -8.96 -5.18 -0.92
CA ALA A 107 -7.58 -5.53 -1.23
C ALA A 107 -7.43 -6.96 -1.78
N HIS A 108 -8.14 -7.93 -1.21
CA HIS A 108 -8.16 -9.30 -1.70
C HIS A 108 -8.76 -9.38 -3.12
N ILE A 109 -9.89 -8.71 -3.37
CA ILE A 109 -10.49 -8.68 -4.71
C ILE A 109 -9.55 -8.00 -5.72
N ALA A 110 -8.88 -6.91 -5.35
CA ALA A 110 -7.86 -6.28 -6.19
C ALA A 110 -6.71 -7.23 -6.55
N ASN A 111 -6.27 -8.08 -5.61
CA ASN A 111 -5.26 -9.10 -5.86
C ASN A 111 -5.75 -10.18 -6.84
N GLU A 112 -6.99 -10.65 -6.68
CA GLU A 112 -7.60 -11.62 -7.60
C GLU A 112 -7.76 -11.05 -9.01
N ILE A 113 -8.16 -9.78 -9.13
CA ILE A 113 -8.22 -9.06 -10.41
C ILE A 113 -6.83 -9.00 -11.04
N TRP A 114 -5.81 -8.58 -10.29
CA TRP A 114 -4.42 -8.56 -10.78
C TRP A 114 -4.02 -9.93 -11.33
N ASN A 115 -4.24 -11.00 -10.56
CA ASN A 115 -3.85 -12.35 -10.96
C ASN A 115 -4.58 -12.84 -12.22
N ALA A 116 -5.87 -12.52 -12.35
CA ALA A 116 -6.66 -12.85 -13.54
C ALA A 116 -6.12 -12.13 -14.79
N TYR A 117 -5.83 -10.83 -14.66
CA TYR A 117 -5.35 -10.02 -15.78
C TYR A 117 -3.87 -10.18 -16.10
N ALA A 118 -3.02 -10.49 -15.11
CA ALA A 118 -1.61 -10.79 -15.32
C ALA A 118 -1.44 -11.93 -16.33
N ARG A 119 -2.29 -12.95 -16.28
CA ARG A 119 -2.33 -14.03 -17.28
C ARG A 119 -2.59 -13.50 -18.69
N VAL A 120 -3.52 -12.57 -18.84
CA VAL A 120 -3.89 -11.96 -20.13
C VAL A 120 -2.77 -11.05 -20.63
N TRP A 121 -2.25 -10.16 -19.80
CA TRP A 121 -1.18 -9.22 -20.14
C TRP A 121 0.14 -9.93 -20.49
N ASN A 122 0.43 -11.05 -19.83
CA ASN A 122 1.58 -11.89 -20.16
C ASN A 122 1.43 -12.61 -21.51
N GLY A 123 0.22 -12.66 -22.08
CA GLY A 123 -0.02 -13.14 -23.44
C GLY A 123 0.29 -12.12 -24.54
N HIS A 124 0.48 -10.84 -24.20
CA HIS A 124 0.73 -9.75 -25.15
C HIS A 124 2.11 -9.91 -25.83
N PRO A 125 2.29 -9.53 -27.12
CA PRO A 125 3.57 -9.70 -27.82
C PRO A 125 4.79 -9.11 -27.10
N SER A 126 4.63 -8.02 -26.35
CA SER A 126 5.73 -7.40 -25.60
C SER A 126 6.24 -8.25 -24.42
N ARG A 127 5.42 -9.16 -23.87
CA ARG A 127 5.75 -9.99 -22.70
C ARG A 127 5.73 -11.49 -22.97
N ARG A 128 5.13 -11.93 -24.09
CA ARG A 128 5.03 -13.35 -24.45
C ARG A 128 6.41 -14.00 -24.52
N GLY A 129 6.59 -15.10 -23.80
CA GLY A 129 7.85 -15.86 -23.77
C GLY A 129 8.96 -15.22 -22.92
N ARG A 130 8.69 -14.11 -22.22
CA ARG A 130 9.64 -13.53 -21.26
C ARG A 130 9.69 -14.38 -19.99
N GLY A 131 10.79 -14.26 -19.25
CA GLY A 131 10.97 -14.89 -17.94
C GLY A 131 10.47 -14.02 -16.79
N PRO A 132 10.65 -14.48 -15.53
CA PRO A 132 10.37 -13.67 -14.35
C PRO A 132 11.30 -12.45 -14.28
N GLY A 133 10.83 -11.43 -13.55
CA GLY A 133 11.59 -10.21 -13.25
C GLY A 133 12.94 -10.52 -12.62
N LYS A 134 13.94 -9.71 -12.97
CA LYS A 134 15.29 -9.77 -12.40
C LYS A 134 15.60 -8.46 -11.71
N ARG A 135 16.18 -8.55 -10.52
CA ARG A 135 16.75 -7.38 -9.83
C ARG A 135 17.90 -6.81 -10.65
N SER A 136 18.08 -5.49 -10.61
CA SER A 136 19.14 -4.85 -11.37
C SER A 136 20.44 -4.80 -10.56
N PRO A 137 21.56 -5.38 -11.03
CA PRO A 137 22.82 -5.33 -10.27
C PRO A 137 23.44 -3.93 -10.20
N ASP A 138 23.02 -3.01 -11.08
CA ASP A 138 23.52 -1.64 -11.15
C ASP A 138 22.35 -0.66 -11.06
N LYS A 139 22.45 0.31 -10.13
CA LYS A 139 21.43 1.36 -9.89
C LYS A 139 21.10 2.18 -11.14
N LYS A 140 21.94 2.14 -12.18
CA LYS A 140 21.76 2.87 -13.45
C LYS A 140 21.02 2.09 -14.53
N ILE A 141 20.85 0.79 -14.36
CA ILE A 141 20.24 -0.08 -15.37
C ILE A 141 18.81 -0.41 -14.93
N ILE A 142 17.84 -0.09 -15.79
CA ILE A 142 16.46 -0.52 -15.60
C ILE A 142 16.36 -1.98 -16.08
N PRO A 143 15.79 -2.91 -15.29
CA PRO A 143 15.56 -4.28 -15.73
C PRO A 143 14.77 -4.36 -17.04
N GLU A 144 15.06 -5.39 -17.84
CA GLU A 144 14.27 -5.68 -19.02
C GLU A 144 12.80 -5.98 -18.65
N ILE A 145 11.90 -5.75 -19.61
CA ILE A 145 10.49 -6.11 -19.46
C ILE A 145 10.37 -7.63 -19.24
N ALA A 146 9.80 -8.00 -18.10
CA ALA A 146 9.57 -9.39 -17.70
C ALA A 146 8.09 -9.79 -17.80
N LEU A 147 7.73 -10.94 -17.22
CA LEU A 147 6.33 -11.27 -16.95
C LEU A 147 5.81 -10.48 -15.75
N HIS A 148 4.54 -10.11 -15.78
CA HIS A 148 3.83 -9.72 -14.56
C HIS A 148 3.75 -10.93 -13.61
N PRO A 149 4.19 -10.80 -12.35
CA PRO A 149 4.13 -11.90 -11.40
C PRO A 149 2.69 -12.19 -11.01
N LYS A 150 2.39 -13.46 -10.74
CA LYS A 150 1.18 -13.85 -10.03
C LYS A 150 1.47 -13.70 -8.54
N LEU A 151 0.68 -12.89 -7.85
CA LEU A 151 0.91 -12.58 -6.45
C LEU A 151 0.11 -13.51 -5.52
N ASP A 152 0.70 -13.83 -4.38
CA ASP A 152 0.07 -14.51 -3.25
C ASP A 152 -0.23 -13.50 -2.14
N GLY A 153 -1.38 -12.84 -2.23
CA GLY A 153 -1.87 -11.87 -1.24
C GLY A 153 -2.53 -12.56 -0.05
N GLN A 154 -1.79 -12.69 1.04
CA GLN A 154 -2.19 -13.41 2.25
C GLN A 154 -2.92 -12.47 3.22
N ILE A 155 -4.19 -12.74 3.51
CA ILE A 155 -4.95 -11.98 4.52
C ILE A 155 -4.49 -12.42 5.92
N ARG A 156 -3.89 -11.50 6.69
CA ARG A 156 -3.39 -11.77 8.05
C ARG A 156 -4.14 -10.94 9.07
N LEU A 157 -5.18 -11.53 9.64
CA LEU A 157 -6.05 -10.89 10.63
C LEU A 157 -5.23 -10.45 11.88
N PRO A 158 -5.75 -9.51 12.69
CA PRO A 158 -5.02 -8.99 13.87
C PRO A 158 -4.56 -10.05 14.90
N ARG A 159 -5.18 -11.24 14.91
CA ARG A 159 -4.82 -12.35 15.81
C ARG A 159 -3.89 -13.37 15.16
N ASP A 160 -3.59 -13.22 13.87
CA ASP A 160 -2.61 -14.04 13.19
C ASP A 160 -1.21 -13.63 13.68
N PRO A 161 -0.41 -14.55 14.25
CA PRO A 161 0.93 -14.25 14.72
C PRO A 161 1.88 -13.77 13.60
N LYS A 162 1.52 -13.95 12.33
CA LYS A 162 2.27 -13.47 11.18
C LYS A 162 1.81 -12.10 10.68
N SER A 163 0.74 -11.53 11.23
CA SER A 163 0.33 -10.17 10.90
C SER A 163 1.34 -9.19 11.46
N THR A 164 1.96 -8.38 10.60
CA THR A 164 2.97 -7.39 11.04
C THR A 164 2.41 -5.97 11.09
N LEU A 165 1.09 -5.82 11.21
CA LEU A 165 0.47 -4.50 11.37
C LEU A 165 1.10 -3.70 12.52
N TYR A 166 1.53 -4.39 13.58
CA TYR A 166 2.15 -3.80 14.77
C TYR A 166 3.49 -3.09 14.52
N ASN A 167 4.14 -3.31 13.37
CA ASN A 167 5.51 -2.87 13.11
C ASN A 167 5.61 -1.54 12.35
N THR A 168 4.52 -0.81 12.17
CA THR A 168 4.46 0.35 11.27
C THR A 168 3.40 1.36 11.71
N ASP A 169 3.39 2.53 11.09
CA ASP A 169 2.39 3.61 11.23
C ASP A 169 0.93 3.09 11.22
N GLY A 170 0.66 1.98 10.54
CA GLY A 170 -0.66 1.34 10.50
C GLY A 170 -1.21 0.95 11.88
N GLN A 171 -0.34 0.54 12.81
CA GLN A 171 -0.76 0.24 14.19
C GLN A 171 -1.33 1.48 14.88
N ILE A 172 -0.69 2.64 14.71
CA ILE A 172 -1.12 3.89 15.32
C ILE A 172 -2.53 4.27 14.86
N PHE A 173 -2.80 4.15 13.57
CA PHE A 173 -4.15 4.37 13.02
C PHE A 173 -5.17 3.37 13.56
N SER A 174 -4.81 2.08 13.62
CA SER A 174 -5.72 1.06 14.15
C SER A 174 -6.06 1.30 15.62
N ASP A 175 -5.12 1.77 16.43
CA ASP A 175 -5.32 1.95 17.88
C ASP A 175 -6.25 3.11 18.21
N VAL A 176 -6.28 4.15 17.36
CA VAL A 176 -7.24 5.26 17.50
C VAL A 176 -8.59 4.98 16.82
N GLY A 177 -8.78 3.77 16.28
CA GLY A 177 -10.03 3.33 15.68
C GLY A 177 -10.21 3.68 14.20
N ILE A 178 -9.16 4.12 13.50
CA ILE A 178 -9.21 4.31 12.05
C ILE A 178 -9.12 2.92 11.38
N PRO A 179 -10.10 2.55 10.52
CA PRO A 179 -10.01 1.31 9.76
C PRO A 179 -8.76 1.32 8.87
N VAL A 180 -7.90 0.31 8.99
CA VAL A 180 -6.62 0.29 8.28
C VAL A 180 -6.33 -1.08 7.67
N VAL A 181 -5.60 -1.09 6.56
CA VAL A 181 -5.02 -2.29 5.97
C VAL A 181 -3.56 -2.00 5.63
N LEU A 182 -2.66 -2.81 6.17
CA LEU A 182 -1.26 -2.81 5.79
C LEU A 182 -1.03 -3.73 4.57
N PHE A 183 -0.41 -3.16 3.55
CA PHE A 183 0.24 -3.86 2.44
C PHE A 183 1.74 -3.89 2.69
N MET A 184 2.28 -5.10 2.81
CA MET A 184 3.69 -5.28 3.08
C MET A 184 4.16 -6.60 2.50
N GLU A 185 5.43 -6.72 2.15
CA GLU A 185 5.97 -8.02 1.74
C GLU A 185 5.93 -9.05 2.88
N ASN A 186 6.25 -10.32 2.55
CA ASN A 186 6.37 -11.35 3.57
C ASN A 186 7.57 -11.05 4.48
N TYR A 187 7.28 -10.43 5.63
CA TYR A 187 8.27 -9.90 6.55
C TYR A 187 9.25 -10.98 7.02
N ASP A 188 10.54 -10.67 6.86
CA ASP A 188 11.66 -11.41 7.45
C ASP A 188 12.60 -10.39 8.10
N ILE A 189 12.64 -10.40 9.43
CA ILE A 189 13.48 -9.48 10.22
C ILE A 189 14.97 -9.70 9.97
N ASN A 190 15.37 -10.88 9.51
CA ASN A 190 16.77 -11.21 9.23
C ASN A 190 17.13 -10.96 7.77
N ARG A 191 16.24 -10.36 6.96
CA ARG A 191 16.53 -10.13 5.55
C ARG A 191 17.71 -9.18 5.39
N LYS A 192 18.59 -9.52 4.45
CA LYS A 192 19.66 -8.63 4.01
C LYS A 192 19.04 -7.40 3.35
N GLY A 193 19.44 -6.19 3.77
CA GLY A 193 18.78 -4.97 3.32
C GLY A 193 17.78 -4.39 4.33
N TYR A 194 17.52 -5.04 5.46
CA TYR A 194 16.69 -4.43 6.50
C TYR A 194 17.56 -3.66 7.49
N HIS A 195 17.32 -2.35 7.61
CA HIS A 195 18.08 -1.41 8.44
C HIS A 195 19.60 -1.48 8.21
N ASP A 196 20.03 -1.81 6.99
CA ASP A 196 21.45 -1.87 6.61
C ASP A 196 21.72 -1.13 5.28
N SER A 197 23.00 -1.00 4.93
CA SER A 197 23.45 -0.28 3.72
C SER A 197 23.09 -0.99 2.40
N GLN A 198 22.49 -2.17 2.46
CA GLN A 198 22.10 -2.99 1.33
C GLN A 198 20.65 -2.76 0.92
N ASP A 199 19.87 -1.94 1.64
CA ASP A 199 18.57 -1.46 1.14
C ASP A 199 18.77 -0.50 -0.04
N THR A 200 18.87 -1.09 -1.22
CA THR A 200 19.25 -0.38 -2.44
C THR A 200 18.49 -0.95 -3.61
N MET A 201 18.46 -0.20 -4.72
CA MET A 201 17.88 -0.67 -5.99
C MET A 201 18.39 -2.05 -6.43
N ALA A 202 19.58 -2.47 -6.00
CA ALA A 202 20.12 -3.78 -6.34
C ALA A 202 19.35 -4.95 -5.71
N ASN A 203 18.66 -4.70 -4.61
CA ASN A 203 17.86 -5.69 -3.88
C ASN A 203 16.35 -5.48 -4.08
N ILE A 204 15.95 -4.60 -5.00
CA ILE A 204 14.55 -4.33 -5.35
C ILE A 204 14.15 -5.17 -6.57
N ASP A 205 13.09 -5.96 -6.41
CA ASP A 205 12.32 -6.56 -7.49
C ASP A 205 11.20 -5.59 -7.91
N LEU A 206 11.46 -4.85 -9.00
CA LEU A 206 10.55 -3.82 -9.50
C LEU A 206 9.26 -4.39 -10.06
N ASP A 207 9.27 -5.59 -10.66
CA ASP A 207 8.06 -6.21 -11.20
C ASP A 207 7.12 -6.60 -10.06
N TYR A 208 7.64 -7.23 -9.00
CA TYR A 208 6.88 -7.51 -7.78
C TYR A 208 6.40 -6.24 -7.09
N GLY A 209 7.29 -5.27 -6.86
CA GLY A 209 6.92 -4.00 -6.23
C GLY A 209 5.83 -3.26 -6.99
N SER A 210 5.94 -3.20 -8.32
CA SER A 210 4.92 -2.58 -9.17
C SER A 210 3.58 -3.30 -9.11
N ALA A 211 3.60 -4.63 -9.02
CA ALA A 211 2.41 -5.47 -8.90
C ALA A 211 1.69 -5.22 -7.56
N VAL A 212 2.41 -5.25 -6.44
CA VAL A 212 1.84 -4.96 -5.11
C VAL A 212 1.27 -3.54 -5.05
N VAL A 213 1.98 -2.56 -5.60
CA VAL A 213 1.50 -1.17 -5.69
C VAL A 213 0.25 -1.05 -6.56
N ALA A 214 0.18 -1.76 -7.70
CA ALA A 214 -1.01 -1.76 -8.55
C ALA A 214 -2.22 -2.35 -7.82
N VAL A 215 -2.03 -3.44 -7.06
CA VAL A 215 -3.08 -4.01 -6.21
C VAL A 215 -3.52 -3.00 -5.15
N ALA A 216 -2.60 -2.30 -4.49
CA ALA A 216 -2.96 -1.30 -3.48
C ALA A 216 -3.73 -0.11 -4.08
N ILE A 217 -3.33 0.37 -5.26
CA ILE A 217 -4.05 1.45 -5.99
C ILE A 217 -5.48 1.01 -6.34
N GLU A 218 -5.63 -0.19 -6.90
CA GLU A 218 -6.94 -0.76 -7.20
C GLU A 218 -7.76 -0.94 -5.92
N ALA A 219 -7.17 -1.43 -4.83
CA ALA A 219 -7.86 -1.59 -3.54
C ALA A 219 -8.44 -0.27 -3.02
N VAL A 220 -7.67 0.82 -3.11
CA VAL A 220 -8.13 2.18 -2.76
C VAL A 220 -9.26 2.62 -3.70
N ALA A 221 -9.10 2.46 -5.01
CA ALA A 221 -10.13 2.81 -6.00
C ALA A 221 -11.45 2.07 -5.70
N ARG A 222 -11.37 0.76 -5.42
CA ARG A 222 -12.52 -0.06 -5.04
C ARG A 222 -13.14 0.41 -3.74
N ALA A 223 -12.35 0.65 -2.69
CA ALA A 223 -12.87 1.16 -1.43
C ALA A 223 -13.56 2.54 -1.57
N ALA A 224 -13.10 3.37 -2.50
CA ALA A 224 -13.70 4.68 -2.77
C ALA A 224 -14.94 4.62 -3.69
N THR A 225 -15.19 3.51 -4.37
CA THR A 225 -16.29 3.39 -5.36
C THR A 225 -17.36 2.38 -4.97
N GLU A 226 -16.98 1.35 -4.23
CA GLU A 226 -17.86 0.30 -3.74
C GLU A 226 -18.50 0.70 -2.41
N LYS A 227 -19.70 0.17 -2.14
CA LYS A 227 -20.38 0.41 -0.87
C LYS A 227 -19.95 -0.64 0.17
N PRO A 228 -19.72 -0.25 1.43
CA PRO A 228 -19.60 -1.20 2.53
C PRO A 228 -20.79 -2.14 2.57
N LEU A 229 -20.52 -3.43 2.83
CA LEU A 229 -21.59 -4.38 3.14
C LEU A 229 -22.29 -3.87 4.40
N ARG A 230 -23.60 -3.63 4.31
CA ARG A 230 -24.41 -3.31 5.50
C ARG A 230 -24.53 -4.59 6.32
N PHE A 231 -23.86 -4.62 7.47
CA PHE A 231 -24.03 -5.67 8.49
C PHE A 231 -25.09 -5.25 9.51
#